data_AF-A0A8T5VTE6-F1
#
_entry.id   AF-A0A8T5VTE6-F1
#
_cell.length_a   1.000
_cell.length_b   1.000
_cell.length_c   1.000
_cell.angle_alpha   90.00
_cell.angle_beta   90.00
_cell.angle_gamma   90.00
#
_symmetry.space_group_name_H-M   'P 1'
#
loop_
_entity.id
_entity.type
_entity.pdbx_description
1 polymer ?
#
loop_
_entity_poly.entity_id
_entity_poly.type
_entity_poly.pdbx_seq_one_letter_code
_entity_poly.pdbx_strand_id
1 'polypeptide(L)'
;MSNSDLALSIALGVGLAAATGFRVFLPMLVASVAAYSGSLPLGDGFAWLGTPAAMLMLGVAALLEVGAYFIPGVDNVLDVIAAPVAVIAGAILSAATMADLPPMMKWTAAIVAGGGAAGIVHGVTAAVRAKSTVLTAGLGNSTVATAELGGALLVSLLALAAPVAAFVLVVLMLWLAIRLILRLRRSAPRTDQPG
;
A
#
# COMPACT_ATOMS: atom_id res chain seq x y z
N MET A 1 12.83 -25.30 -1.47
CA MET A 1 12.80 -24.17 -0.52
C MET A 1 12.52 -24.69 0.86
N SER A 2 13.11 -24.09 1.89
CA SER A 2 12.63 -24.28 3.24
C SER A 2 11.29 -23.54 3.40
N ASN A 3 10.38 -24.03 4.26
CA ASN A 3 9.11 -23.34 4.49
C ASN A 3 9.30 -21.88 4.99
N SER A 4 10.47 -21.58 5.57
CA SER A 4 10.88 -20.23 6.01
C SER A 4 11.05 -19.25 4.86
N ASP A 5 11.63 -19.66 3.73
CA ASP A 5 11.90 -18.75 2.59
C ASP A 5 10.58 -18.30 1.92
N LEU A 6 9.61 -19.21 1.86
CA LEU A 6 8.27 -18.93 1.38
C LEU A 6 7.53 -17.97 2.33
N ALA A 7 7.62 -18.19 3.64
CA ALA A 7 6.99 -17.29 4.61
C ALA A 7 7.59 -15.87 4.54
N LEU A 8 8.91 -15.75 4.36
CA LEU A 8 9.59 -14.46 4.23
C LEU A 8 9.20 -13.71 2.96
N SER A 9 9.11 -14.39 1.81
CA SER A 9 8.70 -13.77 0.55
C SER A 9 7.25 -13.27 0.60
N ILE A 10 6.35 -14.05 1.21
CA ILE A 10 4.97 -13.60 1.44
C ILE A 10 4.92 -12.41 2.40
N ALA A 11 5.65 -12.48 3.52
CA ALA A 11 5.70 -11.41 4.51
C ALA A 11 6.21 -10.10 3.91
N LEU A 12 7.28 -10.18 3.11
CA LEU A 12 7.86 -9.04 2.40
C LEU A 12 6.88 -8.48 1.36
N GLY A 13 6.25 -9.34 0.56
CA GLY A 13 5.30 -8.93 -0.48
C GLY A 13 4.07 -8.25 0.08
N VAL A 14 3.48 -8.79 1.15
CA VAL A 14 2.34 -8.19 1.86
C VAL A 14 2.75 -6.89 2.57
N GLY A 15 3.95 -6.84 3.15
CA GLY A 15 4.48 -5.63 3.78
C GLY A 15 4.61 -4.46 2.80
N LEU A 16 5.27 -4.72 1.67
CA LEU A 16 5.41 -3.75 0.59
C LEU A 16 4.07 -3.37 -0.04
N ALA A 17 3.15 -4.32 -0.21
CA ALA A 17 1.80 -4.05 -0.73
C ALA A 17 0.96 -3.20 0.23
N ALA A 18 1.03 -3.43 1.54
CA ALA A 18 0.34 -2.57 2.49
C ALA A 18 0.89 -1.13 2.46
N ALA A 19 2.19 -0.96 2.21
CA ALA A 19 2.79 0.36 2.03
C ALA A 19 2.18 1.12 0.85
N THR A 20 1.82 0.41 -0.26
CA THR A 20 1.20 1.06 -1.44
C THR A 20 -0.17 1.67 -1.15
N GLY A 21 -0.82 1.24 -0.06
CA GLY A 21 -2.08 1.83 0.40
C GLY A 21 -1.93 3.24 0.95
N PHE A 22 -0.78 3.59 1.54
CA PHE A 22 -0.50 4.96 2.00
C PHE A 22 -0.11 5.86 0.85
N ARG A 23 0.78 5.37 -0.02
CA ARG A 23 1.32 6.06 -1.19
C ARG A 23 1.62 5.02 -2.25
N VAL A 24 1.19 5.23 -3.48
CA VAL A 24 1.29 4.25 -4.55
C VAL A 24 2.72 4.12 -5.05
N PHE A 25 3.36 5.25 -5.38
CA PHE A 25 4.61 5.23 -6.14
C PHE A 25 5.84 5.16 -5.26
N LEU A 26 5.77 5.74 -4.05
CA LEU A 26 6.91 5.75 -3.14
C LEU A 26 7.37 4.33 -2.71
N PRO A 27 6.50 3.40 -2.27
CA PRO A 27 6.90 2.02 -1.97
C PRO A 27 7.41 1.26 -3.20
N MET A 28 6.80 1.51 -4.36
CA MET A 28 7.25 0.95 -5.63
C MET A 28 8.67 1.42 -5.97
N LEU A 29 8.98 2.71 -5.74
CA LEU A 29 10.33 3.25 -5.88
C LEU A 29 11.31 2.60 -4.90
N VAL A 30 10.94 2.47 -3.62
CA VAL A 30 11.78 1.80 -2.61
C VAL A 30 12.11 0.37 -3.03
N ALA A 31 11.12 -0.38 -3.50
CA ALA A 31 11.31 -1.73 -4.01
C ALA A 31 12.15 -1.75 -5.30
N SER A 32 11.96 -0.80 -6.21
CA SER A 32 12.75 -0.67 -7.44
C SER A 32 14.23 -0.38 -7.14
N VAL A 33 14.52 0.52 -6.20
CA VAL A 33 15.89 0.79 -5.73
C VAL A 33 16.51 -0.44 -5.08
N ALA A 34 15.75 -1.16 -4.23
CA ALA A 34 16.22 -2.38 -3.58
C ALA A 34 16.47 -3.52 -4.59
N ALA A 35 15.65 -3.61 -5.63
CA ALA A 35 15.86 -4.57 -6.70
C ALA A 35 17.07 -4.22 -7.56
N TYR A 36 17.24 -2.93 -7.89
CA TYR A 36 18.41 -2.45 -8.63
C TYR A 36 19.72 -2.65 -7.87
N SER A 37 19.71 -2.51 -6.54
CA SER A 37 20.88 -2.78 -5.69
C SER A 37 21.14 -4.27 -5.43
N GLY A 38 20.29 -5.16 -5.95
CA GLY A 38 20.37 -6.61 -5.71
C GLY A 38 19.94 -7.06 -4.31
N SER A 39 19.38 -6.15 -3.50
CA SER A 39 18.90 -6.46 -2.14
C SER A 39 17.51 -7.11 -2.12
N LEU A 40 16.75 -6.97 -3.21
CA LEU A 40 15.42 -7.56 -3.37
C LEU A 40 15.38 -8.51 -4.58
N PRO A 41 15.26 -9.83 -4.37
CA PRO A 41 15.05 -10.76 -5.47
C PRO A 41 13.65 -10.56 -6.06
N LEU A 42 13.60 -10.45 -7.38
CA LEU A 42 12.35 -10.34 -8.13
C LEU A 42 12.16 -11.60 -8.98
N GLY A 43 10.90 -12.02 -9.17
CA GLY A 43 10.59 -13.06 -10.14
C GLY A 43 10.89 -12.61 -11.57
N ASP A 44 11.20 -13.55 -12.47
CA ASP A 44 11.65 -13.27 -13.84
C ASP A 44 10.73 -12.30 -14.61
N GLY A 45 9.41 -12.42 -14.44
CA GLY A 45 8.42 -11.53 -15.07
C GLY A 45 8.41 -10.08 -14.54
N PHE A 46 9.14 -9.80 -13.46
CA PHE A 46 9.18 -8.50 -12.78
C PHE A 46 10.57 -7.87 -12.76
N ALA A 47 11.56 -8.48 -13.41
CA ALA A 47 12.93 -7.95 -13.48
C ALA A 47 13.00 -6.50 -13.99
N TRP A 48 12.04 -6.07 -14.81
CA TRP A 48 11.90 -4.69 -15.29
C TRP A 48 11.82 -3.66 -14.15
N LEU A 49 11.29 -4.04 -12.98
CA LEU A 49 11.16 -3.15 -11.82
C LEU A 49 12.52 -2.75 -11.24
N GLY A 50 13.54 -3.59 -11.41
CA GLY A 50 14.92 -3.31 -11.00
C GLY A 50 15.76 -2.60 -12.07
N THR A 51 15.15 -1.99 -13.09
CA THR A 51 15.90 -1.28 -14.15
C THR A 51 16.06 0.21 -13.85
N PRO A 52 17.13 0.89 -14.34
CA PRO A 52 17.28 2.33 -14.19
C PRO A 52 16.10 3.13 -14.75
N ALA A 53 15.51 2.67 -15.85
CA ALA A 53 14.34 3.30 -16.45
C ALA A 53 13.11 3.24 -15.52
N ALA A 54 12.82 2.07 -14.96
CA ALA A 54 11.73 1.93 -13.98
C ALA A 54 11.97 2.78 -12.73
N MET A 55 13.20 2.77 -12.22
CA MET A 55 13.58 3.57 -11.05
C MET A 55 13.41 5.07 -11.30
N LEU A 56 13.82 5.59 -12.47
CA LEU A 56 13.61 6.99 -12.84
C LEU A 56 12.13 7.34 -12.99
N MET A 57 11.35 6.50 -13.68
CA MET A 57 9.91 6.74 -13.85
C MET A 57 9.17 6.74 -12.51
N LEU A 58 9.47 5.77 -11.64
CA LEU A 58 8.91 5.70 -10.29
C LEU A 58 9.39 6.86 -9.42
N GLY A 59 10.63 7.32 -9.61
CA GLY A 59 11.17 8.50 -8.95
C GLY A 59 10.39 9.76 -9.28
N VAL A 60 10.16 10.02 -10.57
CA VAL A 60 9.33 11.15 -11.03
C VAL A 60 7.89 11.00 -10.51
N ALA A 61 7.31 9.80 -10.62
CA ALA A 61 5.95 9.55 -10.15
C ALA A 61 5.80 9.76 -8.63
N ALA A 62 6.78 9.33 -7.83
CA ALA A 62 6.81 9.55 -6.38
C ALA A 62 6.94 11.04 -6.04
N LEU A 63 7.79 11.79 -6.74
CA LEU A 63 7.90 13.25 -6.54
C LEU A 63 6.60 13.98 -6.87
N LEU A 64 5.94 13.62 -7.98
CA LEU A 64 4.64 14.16 -8.35
C LEU A 64 3.56 13.77 -7.33
N GLU A 65 3.55 12.53 -6.87
CA GLU A 65 2.65 12.05 -5.82
C GLU A 65 2.83 12.83 -4.52
N VAL A 66 4.07 13.06 -4.09
CA VAL A 66 4.31 13.86 -2.89
C VAL A 66 3.79 15.28 -3.10
N GLY A 67 4.24 15.97 -4.15
CA GLY A 67 3.90 17.36 -4.41
C GLY A 67 2.39 17.61 -4.58
N ALA A 68 1.70 16.72 -5.27
CA ALA A 68 0.29 16.91 -5.59
C ALA A 68 -0.65 16.74 -4.39
N TYR A 69 -0.28 15.94 -3.38
CA TYR A 69 -1.04 15.82 -2.13
C TYR A 69 -0.89 17.01 -1.18
N PHE A 70 0.03 17.95 -1.46
CA PHE A 70 0.11 19.21 -0.73
C PHE A 70 -0.78 20.32 -1.34
N ILE A 71 -1.39 20.09 -2.49
CA ILE A 71 -2.24 21.07 -3.18
C ILE A 71 -3.72 20.76 -2.88
N PRO A 72 -4.44 21.64 -2.16
CA PRO A 72 -5.87 21.44 -1.89
C PRO A 72 -6.68 21.36 -3.18
N GLY A 73 -7.55 20.35 -3.30
CA GLY A 73 -8.38 20.11 -4.47
C GLY A 73 -7.77 19.08 -5.43
N VAL A 74 -6.46 19.13 -5.67
CA VAL A 74 -5.75 18.11 -6.47
C VAL A 74 -5.68 16.78 -5.72
N ASP A 75 -5.51 16.84 -4.40
CA ASP A 75 -5.54 15.70 -3.48
C ASP A 75 -6.80 14.84 -3.64
N ASN A 76 -7.98 15.45 -3.74
CA ASN A 76 -9.25 14.72 -3.88
C ASN A 76 -9.36 13.97 -5.22
N VAL A 77 -8.89 14.58 -6.33
CA VAL A 77 -8.87 13.94 -7.65
C VAL A 77 -7.89 12.77 -7.65
N LEU A 78 -6.73 12.98 -7.04
CA LEU A 78 -5.72 11.94 -6.89
C LEU A 78 -6.21 10.78 -6.04
N ASP A 79 -7.00 11.01 -4.99
CA ASP A 79 -7.56 9.94 -4.15
C ASP A 79 -8.44 8.97 -4.96
N VAL A 80 -9.25 9.49 -5.87
CA VAL A 80 -10.12 8.67 -6.73
C VAL A 80 -9.29 7.77 -7.64
N ILE A 81 -8.19 8.28 -8.18
CA ILE A 81 -7.30 7.54 -9.08
C ILE A 81 -6.39 6.60 -8.27
N ALA A 82 -5.92 7.04 -7.11
CA ALA A 82 -5.00 6.30 -6.26
C ALA A 82 -5.65 5.04 -5.69
N ALA A 83 -6.97 5.03 -5.44
CA ALA A 83 -7.65 3.85 -4.91
C ALA A 83 -7.46 2.58 -5.77
N PRO A 84 -7.84 2.55 -7.07
CA PRO A 84 -7.59 1.38 -7.91
C PRO A 84 -6.10 1.16 -8.17
N VAL A 85 -5.30 2.22 -8.31
CA VAL A 85 -3.87 2.10 -8.61
C VAL A 85 -3.10 1.51 -7.42
N ALA A 86 -3.46 1.85 -6.18
CA ALA A 86 -2.85 1.31 -4.96
C ALA A 86 -3.06 -0.21 -4.86
N VAL A 87 -4.26 -0.69 -5.18
CA VAL A 87 -4.60 -2.13 -5.19
C VAL A 87 -3.80 -2.85 -6.27
N ILE A 88 -3.72 -2.29 -7.47
CA ILE A 88 -2.95 -2.87 -8.58
C ILE A 88 -1.45 -2.90 -8.24
N ALA A 89 -0.90 -1.78 -7.76
CA ALA A 89 0.49 -1.66 -7.34
C ALA A 89 0.82 -2.65 -6.22
N GLY A 90 -0.04 -2.77 -5.22
CA GLY A 90 0.13 -3.71 -4.11
C GLY A 90 0.12 -5.17 -4.59
N ALA A 91 -0.78 -5.52 -5.50
CA ALA A 91 -0.79 -6.83 -6.12
C ALA A 91 0.49 -7.10 -6.95
N ILE A 92 0.93 -6.14 -7.76
CA ILE A 92 2.18 -6.25 -8.54
C ILE A 92 3.38 -6.46 -7.62
N LEU A 93 3.52 -5.66 -6.56
CA LEU A 93 4.66 -5.73 -5.64
C LEU A 93 4.69 -7.03 -4.84
N SER A 94 3.51 -7.51 -4.44
CA SER A 94 3.36 -8.83 -3.82
C SER A 94 3.71 -9.96 -4.80
N ALA A 95 3.25 -9.89 -6.05
CA ALA A 95 3.56 -10.91 -7.06
C ALA A 95 5.06 -10.91 -7.44
N ALA A 96 5.68 -9.73 -7.48
CA ALA A 96 7.08 -9.55 -7.85
C ALA A 96 8.04 -10.21 -6.87
N THR A 97 7.66 -10.25 -5.59
CA THR A 97 8.48 -10.75 -4.49
C THR A 97 8.20 -12.22 -4.16
N MET A 98 7.01 -12.70 -4.52
CA MET A 98 6.61 -14.10 -4.49
C MET A 98 7.15 -14.88 -5.71
N ALA A 99 8.45 -14.79 -6.00
CA ALA A 99 9.07 -15.31 -7.22
C ALA A 99 8.83 -16.81 -7.46
N ASP A 100 8.97 -17.62 -6.41
CA ASP A 100 9.01 -19.08 -6.51
C ASP A 100 7.65 -19.79 -6.36
N LEU A 101 6.57 -19.03 -6.21
CA LEU A 101 5.22 -19.60 -6.10
C LEU A 101 4.66 -20.02 -7.47
N PRO A 102 3.94 -21.16 -7.55
CA PRO A 102 3.18 -21.52 -8.75
C PRO A 102 2.27 -20.36 -9.18
N PRO A 103 2.10 -20.07 -10.49
CA PRO A 103 1.39 -18.88 -10.96
C PRO A 103 0.00 -18.68 -10.35
N MET A 104 -0.77 -19.77 -10.20
CA MET A 104 -2.10 -19.71 -9.60
C MET A 104 -2.05 -19.24 -8.14
N MET A 105 -1.13 -19.80 -7.33
CA MET A 105 -0.98 -19.41 -5.92
C MET A 105 -0.42 -17.99 -5.80
N LYS A 106 0.56 -17.65 -6.64
CA LYS A 106 1.17 -16.32 -6.70
C LYS A 106 0.14 -15.23 -6.93
N TRP A 107 -0.66 -15.34 -7.99
CA TRP A 107 -1.65 -14.31 -8.31
C TRP A 107 -2.82 -14.30 -7.33
N THR A 108 -3.24 -15.45 -6.82
CA THR A 108 -4.26 -15.51 -5.77
C THR A 108 -3.78 -14.78 -4.51
N ALA A 109 -2.58 -15.08 -4.02
CA ALA A 109 -2.00 -14.43 -2.85
C ALA A 109 -1.74 -12.94 -3.11
N ALA A 110 -1.20 -12.58 -4.27
CA ALA A 110 -0.92 -11.20 -4.63
C ALA A 110 -2.18 -10.33 -4.70
N ILE A 111 -3.26 -10.82 -5.30
CA ILE A 111 -4.51 -10.07 -5.40
C ILE A 111 -5.20 -10.00 -4.03
N VAL A 112 -5.34 -11.13 -3.33
CA VAL A 112 -6.08 -11.20 -2.07
C VAL A 112 -5.31 -10.56 -0.93
N ALA A 113 -4.07 -10.98 -0.70
CA ALA A 113 -3.26 -10.48 0.41
C ALA A 113 -2.61 -9.13 0.04
N GLY A 114 -1.99 -9.02 -1.12
CA GLY A 114 -1.32 -7.78 -1.54
C GLY A 114 -2.31 -6.67 -1.88
N GLY A 115 -3.14 -6.87 -2.91
CA GLY A 115 -4.16 -5.91 -3.33
C GLY A 115 -5.19 -5.61 -2.23
N GLY A 116 -5.62 -6.63 -1.48
CA GLY A 116 -6.51 -6.47 -0.34
C GLY A 116 -5.90 -5.63 0.80
N ALA A 117 -4.64 -5.88 1.18
CA ALA A 117 -3.96 -5.07 2.19
C ALA A 117 -3.83 -3.61 1.75
N ALA A 118 -3.38 -3.38 0.51
CA ALA A 118 -3.26 -2.04 -0.07
C ALA A 118 -4.60 -1.30 -0.07
N GLY A 119 -5.67 -1.96 -0.51
CA GLY A 119 -7.01 -1.37 -0.57
C GLY A 119 -7.58 -1.03 0.80
N ILE A 120 -7.39 -1.88 1.81
CA ILE A 120 -7.83 -1.58 3.18
C ILE A 120 -7.05 -0.41 3.77
N VAL A 121 -5.72 -0.39 3.63
CA VAL A 121 -4.88 0.71 4.13
C VAL A 121 -5.28 2.02 3.46
N HIS A 122 -5.41 2.04 2.13
CA HIS A 122 -5.84 3.22 1.38
C HIS A 122 -7.24 3.68 1.79
N GLY A 123 -8.19 2.76 1.94
CA GLY A 123 -9.55 3.09 2.37
C GLY A 123 -9.60 3.75 3.74
N VAL A 124 -8.74 3.33 4.68
CA VAL A 124 -8.62 3.98 5.98
C VAL A 124 -8.04 5.38 5.85
N THR A 125 -6.97 5.56 5.09
CA THR A 125 -6.34 6.88 4.99
C THR A 125 -7.19 7.87 4.21
N ALA A 126 -7.86 7.44 3.14
CA ALA A 126 -8.86 8.22 2.43
C ALA A 126 -10.01 8.66 3.36
N ALA A 127 -10.47 7.79 4.26
CA ALA A 127 -11.48 8.15 5.26
C ALA A 127 -10.95 9.18 6.28
N VAL A 128 -9.68 9.10 6.68
CA VAL A 128 -9.04 10.10 7.56
C VAL A 128 -8.92 11.45 6.84
N ARG A 129 -8.49 11.47 5.57
CA ARG A 129 -8.45 12.70 4.76
C ARG A 129 -9.83 13.31 4.57
N ALA A 130 -10.84 12.52 4.21
CA ALA A 130 -12.21 13.00 4.06
C ALA A 130 -12.72 13.68 5.34
N LYS A 131 -12.46 13.09 6.51
CA LYS A 131 -12.78 13.72 7.81
C LYS A 131 -11.99 15.00 8.05
N SER A 132 -10.70 15.00 7.74
CA SER A 132 -9.84 16.19 7.84
C SER A 132 -10.34 17.32 6.95
N THR A 133 -10.69 17.05 5.69
CA THR A 133 -11.26 18.03 4.75
C THR A 133 -12.53 18.67 5.32
N VAL A 134 -13.44 17.87 5.86
CA VAL A 134 -14.70 18.37 6.45
C VAL A 134 -14.45 19.25 7.68
N LEU A 135 -13.49 18.88 8.54
CA LEU A 135 -13.23 19.59 9.79
C LEU A 135 -12.35 20.83 9.63
N THR A 136 -11.46 20.85 8.64
CA THR A 136 -10.41 21.87 8.50
C THR A 136 -10.45 22.62 7.18
N ALA A 137 -11.51 22.43 6.38
CA ALA A 137 -11.62 22.95 5.02
C ALA A 137 -10.40 22.59 4.13
N GLY A 138 -9.80 21.42 4.38
CA GLY A 138 -8.66 20.89 3.62
C GLY A 138 -7.27 21.28 4.16
N LEU A 139 -7.16 22.21 5.11
CA LEU A 139 -5.86 22.62 5.66
C LEU A 139 -5.15 21.50 6.44
N GLY A 140 -5.90 20.58 7.04
CA GLY A 140 -5.37 19.43 7.78
C GLY A 140 -4.81 18.32 6.88
N ASN A 141 -5.13 18.32 5.58
CA ASN A 141 -4.74 17.24 4.67
C ASN A 141 -3.24 17.18 4.47
N SER A 142 -2.54 18.31 4.53
CA SER A 142 -1.07 18.37 4.48
C SER A 142 -0.41 17.57 5.62
N THR A 143 -1.00 17.58 6.83
CA THR A 143 -0.48 16.83 7.98
C THR A 143 -0.71 15.32 7.78
N VAL A 144 -1.90 14.94 7.31
CA VAL A 144 -2.22 13.54 6.98
C VAL A 144 -1.31 13.03 5.87
N ALA A 145 -1.15 13.79 4.80
CA ALA A 145 -0.29 13.49 3.66
C ALA A 145 1.17 13.27 4.08
N THR A 146 1.66 14.04 5.07
CA THR A 146 3.00 13.88 5.65
C THR A 146 3.11 12.60 6.49
N ALA A 147 2.09 12.29 7.29
CA ALA A 147 2.04 11.05 8.07
C ALA A 147 2.00 9.81 7.16
N GLU A 148 1.26 9.88 6.04
CA GLU A 148 1.22 8.82 5.04
C GLU A 148 2.54 8.67 4.30
N LEU A 149 3.23 9.77 3.99
CA LEU A 149 4.56 9.74 3.40
C LEU A 149 5.55 9.01 4.32
N GLY A 150 5.57 9.38 5.61
CA GLY A 150 6.39 8.73 6.63
C GLY A 150 6.00 7.26 6.83
N GLY A 151 4.70 6.95 6.88
CA GLY A 151 4.20 5.59 7.01
C GLY A 151 4.57 4.70 5.82
N ALA A 152 4.42 5.19 4.59
CA ALA A 152 4.80 4.50 3.38
C ALA A 152 6.31 4.16 3.37
N LEU A 153 7.17 5.14 3.69
CA LEU A 153 8.61 4.92 3.79
C LEU A 153 8.96 3.91 4.89
N LEU A 154 8.40 4.09 6.10
CA LEU A 154 8.68 3.24 7.25
C LEU A 154 8.27 1.80 6.98
N VAL A 155 7.06 1.56 6.50
CA VAL A 155 6.57 0.20 6.22
C VAL A 155 7.36 -0.44 5.08
N SER A 156 7.71 0.32 4.03
CA SER A 156 8.51 -0.22 2.91
C SER A 156 9.91 -0.63 3.34
N LEU A 157 10.60 0.24 4.09
CA LEU A 157 11.94 -0.05 4.59
C LEU A 157 11.92 -1.18 5.63
N LEU A 158 10.92 -1.21 6.50
CA LEU A 158 10.74 -2.30 7.45
C LEU A 158 10.46 -3.63 6.74
N ALA A 159 9.70 -3.63 5.65
CA ALA A 159 9.43 -4.83 4.86
C ALA A 159 10.70 -5.40 4.22
N LEU A 160 11.62 -4.53 3.77
CA LEU A 160 12.92 -4.94 3.24
C LEU A 160 13.88 -5.41 4.35
N ALA A 161 13.96 -4.70 5.47
CA ALA A 161 14.93 -4.98 6.53
C ALA A 161 14.51 -6.14 7.45
N ALA A 162 13.21 -6.25 7.75
CA ALA A 162 12.64 -7.24 8.66
C ALA A 162 11.22 -7.64 8.19
N PRO A 163 11.10 -8.49 7.15
CA PRO A 163 9.83 -8.90 6.55
C PRO A 163 8.78 -9.36 7.56
N VAL A 164 9.19 -10.16 8.55
CA VAL A 164 8.30 -10.70 9.59
C VAL A 164 7.75 -9.58 10.47
N ALA A 165 8.59 -8.61 10.87
CA ALA A 165 8.15 -7.47 11.68
C ALA A 165 7.18 -6.58 10.91
N ALA A 166 7.45 -6.32 9.62
CA ALA A 166 6.53 -5.59 8.75
C ALA A 166 5.19 -6.32 8.60
N PHE A 167 5.22 -7.63 8.40
CA PHE A 167 4.00 -8.43 8.28
C PHE A 167 3.16 -8.37 9.56
N VAL A 168 3.76 -8.52 10.74
CA VAL A 168 3.06 -8.39 12.03
C VAL A 168 2.44 -6.99 12.18
N LEU A 169 3.19 -5.94 11.83
CA LEU A 169 2.69 -4.57 11.85
C LEU A 169 1.49 -4.40 10.91
N VAL A 170 1.58 -4.90 9.69
CA VAL A 170 0.48 -4.84 8.71
C VAL A 170 -0.75 -5.60 9.20
N VAL A 171 -0.59 -6.82 9.73
CA VAL A 171 -1.70 -7.59 10.29
C VAL A 171 -2.36 -6.83 11.44
N LEU A 172 -1.59 -6.20 12.33
CA LEU A 172 -2.12 -5.36 13.40
C LEU A 172 -2.90 -4.16 12.85
N MET A 173 -2.36 -3.47 11.84
CA MET A 173 -3.02 -2.34 11.19
C MET A 173 -4.33 -2.75 10.53
N LEU A 174 -4.34 -3.85 9.77
CA LEU A 174 -5.54 -4.38 9.11
C LEU A 174 -6.58 -4.82 10.13
N TRP A 175 -6.17 -5.48 11.22
CA TRP A 175 -7.07 -5.86 12.30
C TRP A 175 -7.73 -4.64 12.95
N LEU A 176 -6.97 -3.59 13.26
CA LEU A 176 -7.49 -2.33 13.80
C LEU A 176 -8.44 -1.64 12.82
N ALA A 177 -8.08 -1.58 11.54
CA ALA A 177 -8.88 -1.01 10.46
C ALA A 177 -10.24 -1.72 10.34
N ILE A 178 -10.23 -3.05 10.22
CA ILE A 178 -11.44 -3.87 10.11
C ILE A 178 -12.30 -3.71 11.37
N ARG A 179 -11.70 -3.73 12.56
CA ARG A 179 -12.43 -3.54 13.82
C ARG A 179 -13.12 -2.18 13.88
N LEU A 180 -12.46 -1.12 13.40
CA LEU A 180 -13.03 0.22 13.34
C LEU A 180 -14.20 0.28 12.33
N ILE A 181 -14.01 -0.26 11.13
CA ILE A 181 -15.04 -0.31 10.09
C ILE A 181 -16.27 -1.07 10.57
N LEU A 182 -16.09 -2.25 11.17
CA LEU A 182 -17.19 -3.06 11.70
C LEU A 182 -17.93 -2.37 12.86
N ARG A 183 -17.21 -1.63 13.72
CA ARG A 183 -17.84 -0.82 14.77
C ARG A 183 -18.71 0.29 14.19
N LEU A 184 -18.21 1.03 13.20
CA LEU A 184 -18.96 2.10 12.54
C LEU A 184 -20.21 1.58 11.82
N ARG A 185 -20.12 0.43 11.16
CA ARG A 185 -21.28 -0.20 10.48
C ARG A 185 -22.36 -0.68 11.44
N ARG A 186 -22.00 -1.11 12.65
CA ARG A 186 -22.97 -1.53 13.69
C ARG A 186 -23.71 -0.35 14.32
N SER A 187 -23.16 0.85 14.25
CA SER A 187 -23.78 2.08 14.78
C SER A 187 -24.69 2.79 13.78
N ALA A 188 -24.83 2.28 12.54
CA ALA A 188 -25.78 2.83 11.58
C ALA A 188 -27.22 2.52 12.04
N PRO A 189 -28.11 3.52 12.20
CA PRO A 189 -29.50 3.27 12.59
C PRO A 189 -30.18 2.39 11.55
N ARG A 190 -30.94 1.38 11.99
CA ARG A 190 -31.91 0.70 11.14
C ARG A 190 -32.90 1.76 10.68
N THR A 191 -32.91 2.07 9.39
CA THR A 191 -34.00 2.84 8.79
C THR A 191 -35.25 1.97 8.85
N ASP A 192 -36.10 2.21 9.84
CA ASP A 192 -37.42 1.60 9.93
C ASP A 192 -38.20 1.91 8.64
N GLN A 193 -38.66 0.87 7.97
CA GLN A 193 -39.57 0.98 6.83
C GLN A 193 -40.95 1.42 7.34
N PRO A 194 -41.57 2.49 6.80
CA PRO A 194 -42.97 2.74 7.05
C PRO A 194 -43.81 1.75 6.24
N GLY A 195 -44.68 1.00 6.93
CA GLY A 195 -45.70 0.12 6.34
C GLY A 195 -46.93 0.87 5.87
#